data_AF-A0AAV1DJE6-F1
#
_entry.id   AF-A0AAV1DJE6-F1
#
_cell.length_a   1.000
_cell.length_b   1.000
_cell.length_c   1.000
_cell.angle_alpha   90.00
_cell.angle_beta   90.00
_cell.angle_gamma   90.00
#
_symmetry.space_group_name_H-M   'P 1'
#
loop_
_entity.id
_entity.type
_entity.pdbx_description
1 polymer ?
#
loop_
_entity_poly.entity_id
_entity_poly.type
_entity_poly.pdbx_seq_one_letter_code
_entity_poly.pdbx_strand_id
1 'polypeptide(L)'
;MTDLYACNLCRLSICIASTYEQTTGGFLCVKVLDSEATAHVFEMEDIEELNLRIGLNPPLLPTLHPPGSSSGSPSGSSYGSSSS
;
A
#
# COMPACT_ATOMS: atom_id res chain seq x y z
N MET A 1 24.58 7.12 -21.18
CA MET A 1 23.60 8.19 -20.98
C MET A 1 22.37 7.55 -20.37
N THR A 2 21.96 7.95 -19.16
CA THR A 2 20.83 7.33 -18.45
C THR A 2 19.52 7.95 -18.91
N ASP A 3 18.54 7.13 -19.26
CA ASP A 3 17.22 7.61 -19.62
C ASP A 3 16.46 8.05 -18.37
N LEU A 4 16.42 9.37 -18.14
CA LEU A 4 15.72 9.96 -17.00
C LEU A 4 14.21 9.67 -17.02
N TYR A 5 13.61 9.46 -18.20
CA TYR A 5 12.19 9.12 -18.30
C TYR A 5 11.93 7.70 -17.80
N ALA A 6 12.82 6.75 -18.13
CA ALA A 6 12.74 5.38 -17.62
C ALA A 6 12.89 5.35 -16.08
N CYS A 7 13.83 6.11 -15.52
CA CYS A 7 13.98 6.21 -14.07
C CYS A 7 12.72 6.79 -13.40
N ASN A 8 12.11 7.81 -13.99
CA ASN A 8 10.88 8.42 -13.47
C ASN A 8 9.68 7.49 -13.55
N LEU A 9 9.56 6.68 -14.61
CA LEU A 9 8.52 5.67 -14.74
C LEU A 9 8.66 4.57 -13.68
N CYS A 10 9.89 4.11 -13.42
CA CYS A 10 10.17 3.16 -12.34
C CYS A 10 9.75 3.70 -10.98
N ARG A 11 10.10 4.96 -10.67
CA ARG A 11 9.69 5.64 -9.43
C ARG A 11 8.18 5.63 -9.25
N LEU A 12 7.45 6.12 -10.26
CA LEU A 12 6.00 6.19 -10.19
C LEU A 12 5.37 4.81 -9.96
N SER A 13 5.88 3.79 -10.64
CA SER A 13 5.35 2.42 -10.55
C SER A 13 5.51 1.84 -9.14
N ILE A 14 6.68 2.00 -8.53
CA ILE A 14 6.93 1.53 -7.15
C ILE A 14 6.15 2.36 -6.14
N CYS A 15 6.06 3.68 -6.35
CA CYS A 15 5.30 4.58 -5.50
C CYS A 15 3.81 4.17 -5.44
N ILE A 16 3.22 3.89 -6.61
CA ILE A 16 1.87 3.33 -6.72
C ILE A 16 1.78 2.01 -5.96
N ALA A 17 2.67 1.05 -6.23
CA ALA A 17 2.64 -0.25 -5.56
C ALA A 17 2.69 -0.12 -4.02
N SER A 18 3.56 0.74 -3.50
CA SER A 18 3.70 1.01 -2.06
C SER A 18 2.44 1.62 -1.42
N THR A 19 1.63 2.33 -2.20
CA THR A 19 0.37 2.92 -1.72
C THR A 19 -0.69 1.85 -1.42
N TYR A 20 -0.68 0.74 -2.16
CA TYR A 20 -1.70 -0.31 -2.06
C TYR A 20 -1.25 -1.52 -1.25
N GLU A 21 0.05 -1.68 -1.01
CA GLU A 21 0.62 -2.83 -0.31
C GLU A 21 1.27 -2.39 1.01
N GLN A 22 0.61 -2.71 2.13
CA GLN A 22 1.01 -2.25 3.47
C GLN A 22 2.39 -2.75 3.92
N THR A 23 2.94 -3.76 3.25
CA THR A 23 4.27 -4.31 3.55
C THR A 23 5.40 -3.65 2.75
N THR A 24 5.05 -2.82 1.77
CA THR A 24 6.02 -2.19 0.85
C THR A 24 6.26 -0.75 1.30
N GLY A 25 7.46 -0.45 1.79
CA GLY A 25 7.84 0.87 2.30
C GLY A 25 9.35 1.03 2.49
N GLY A 26 9.76 2.11 3.17
CA GLY A 26 11.16 2.45 3.38
C GLY A 26 11.76 3.19 2.19
N PHE A 27 12.81 2.63 1.58
CA PHE A 27 13.57 3.32 0.53
C PHE A 27 13.41 2.66 -0.84
N LEU A 28 13.15 3.48 -1.86
CA LEU A 28 13.26 3.11 -3.26
C LEU A 28 14.73 3.24 -3.68
N CYS A 29 15.32 2.16 -4.18
CA CYS A 29 16.64 2.18 -4.81
C CYS A 29 16.51 1.92 -6.31
N VAL A 30 16.87 2.90 -7.13
CA VAL A 30 16.92 2.74 -8.59
C VAL A 30 18.35 2.36 -8.99
N LYS A 31 18.48 1.21 -9.66
CA LYS A 31 19.76 0.75 -10.23
C LYS A 31 19.66 0.74 -11.75
N VAL A 32 20.73 1.21 -12.39
CA VAL A 32 20.84 1.22 -13.85
C VAL A 32 21.96 0.26 -14.24
N LEU A 33 21.65 -0.62 -15.18
CA LEU A 33 22.63 -1.54 -15.78
C LEU A 33 23.32 -0.82 -16.93
N ASP A 34 24.64 -0.88 -16.96
CA ASP A 34 25.40 -0.46 -18.14
C ASP A 34 25.41 -1.54 -19.24
N SER A 35 26.10 -1.26 -20.35
CA SER A 35 26.25 -2.19 -21.46
C SER A 35 26.99 -3.48 -21.09
N GLU A 36 27.69 -3.51 -19.96
CA GLU A 36 28.40 -4.68 -19.44
C GLU A 36 27.58 -5.41 -18.37
N ALA A 37 26.31 -5.03 -18.20
CA ALA A 37 25.41 -5.55 -17.17
C ALA A 37 25.89 -5.31 -15.73
N THR A 38 26.73 -4.29 -15.52
CA THR A 38 27.10 -3.84 -14.17
C THR A 38 26.03 -2.89 -13.63
N ALA A 39 25.52 -3.19 -12.44
CA ALA A 39 24.48 -2.39 -11.80
C ALA A 39 25.09 -1.24 -10.99
N HIS A 40 24.70 -0.02 -11.32
CA HIS A 40 25.08 1.18 -10.59
C HIS A 40 23.88 1.74 -9.84
N VAL A 41 24.06 2.12 -8.58
CA VAL A 41 23.01 2.84 -7.85
C VAL A 41 22.90 4.22 -8.47
N PHE A 42 21.77 4.47 -9.11
CA PHE A 42 21.46 5.77 -9.68
C PHE A 42 20.93 6.69 -8.59
N GLU A 43 20.01 6.18 -7.77
CA GLU A 43 19.35 6.98 -6.75
C GLU A 43 18.75 6.15 -5.63
N MET A 44 18.62 6.78 -4.47
CA MET A 44 17.93 6.23 -3.31
C MET A 44 17.04 7.32 -2.71
N GLU A 45 15.74 7.05 -2.61
CA GLU A 45 14.75 8.00 -2.08
C GLU A 45 13.86 7.33 -1.05
N ASP A 46 13.41 8.09 -0.06
CA ASP A 46 12.37 7.65 0.85
C ASP A 46 11.02 7.60 0.13
N ILE A 47 10.31 6.47 0.26
CA ILE A 47 9.03 6.23 -0.42
C ILE A 47 7.93 7.15 0.12
N GLU A 48 7.95 7.50 1.41
CA GLU A 48 6.97 8.43 1.99
C GLU A 48 7.16 9.84 1.41
N GLU A 49 8.40 10.32 1.33
CA GLU A 49 8.71 11.61 0.68
C GLU A 49 8.33 11.60 -0.80
N LEU A 50 8.56 10.49 -1.49
CA LEU A 50 8.20 10.32 -2.90
C LEU A 50 6.67 10.34 -3.09
N ASN A 51 5.91 9.62 -2.25
CA ASN A 51 4.44 9.61 -2.25
C ASN A 51 3.86 11.02 -2.06
N LEU A 52 4.40 11.78 -1.09
CA LEU A 52 4.01 13.17 -0.84
C LEU A 52 4.28 14.06 -2.05
N ARG A 53 5.43 13.89 -2.72
CA ARG A 53 5.83 14.68 -3.89
C ARG A 53 4.98 14.40 -5.12
N ILE A 54 4.62 13.13 -5.35
CA ILE A 54 3.79 12.70 -6.49
C ILE A 54 2.31 13.03 -6.23
N GLY A 55 1.90 13.23 -4.97
CA GLY A 55 0.52 13.56 -4.62
C GLY A 55 -0.42 12.37 -4.78
N LEU A 56 0.11 11.15 -4.63
CA LEU A 56 -0.72 9.94 -4.56
C LEU A 56 -1.46 9.98 -3.23
N ASN A 57 -2.72 10.41 -3.25
CA ASN A 57 -3.63 10.08 -2.17
C ASN A 57 -3.94 8.59 -2.30
N PRO A 58 -3.75 7.77 -1.25
CA PRO A 58 -4.31 6.44 -1.25
C PRO A 58 -5.81 6.61 -1.56
N PRO A 59 -6.36 5.96 -2.59
CA PRO A 59 -7.81 5.90 -2.66
C PRO A 59 -8.24 5.27 -1.33
N LEU A 60 -9.26 5.84 -0.71
CA LEU A 60 -10.01 5.18 0.34
C LEU A 60 -10.54 3.88 -0.29
N LEU A 61 -9.72 2.83 -0.32
CA LEU A 61 -10.14 1.52 -0.73
C LEU A 61 -11.31 1.22 0.21
N PRO A 62 -12.54 1.02 -0.31
CA PRO A 62 -13.62 0.58 0.54
C PRO A 62 -13.09 -0.64 1.26
N THR A 63 -13.14 -0.60 2.59
CA THR A 63 -12.77 -1.73 3.42
C THR A 63 -13.51 -2.92 2.86
N LEU A 64 -12.81 -3.79 2.15
CA LEU A 64 -13.31 -5.10 1.76
C LEU A 64 -13.38 -5.86 3.06
N HIS A 65 -14.45 -5.63 3.80
CA HIS A 65 -14.87 -6.55 4.83
C HIS A 65 -14.90 -7.92 4.17
N PRO A 66 -14.20 -8.94 4.71
CA PRO A 66 -14.39 -10.29 4.23
C PRO A 66 -15.89 -10.57 4.21
N PRO A 67 -16.46 -11.03 3.08
CA PRO A 67 -17.88 -11.28 3.00
C PRO A 67 -18.24 -12.38 4.00
N GLY A 68 -19.05 -12.02 4.99
CA GLY A 68 -19.72 -12.99 5.85
C GLY A 68 -19.02 -13.32 7.17
N SER A 69 -19.20 -12.45 8.16
CA SER A 69 -19.33 -12.87 9.56
C SER A 69 -20.56 -12.19 10.20
N SER A 70 -21.68 -12.18 9.47
CA SER A 70 -22.99 -11.86 10.04
C SER A 70 -23.54 -13.10 10.76
N SER A 71 -22.97 -13.45 11.92
CA SER A 71 -23.63 -14.36 12.88
C SER A 71 -23.98 -13.59 14.15
N GLY A 72 -24.63 -12.44 13.99
CA GLY A 72 -25.37 -11.80 15.07
C GLY A 72 -26.66 -12.58 15.32
N SER A 73 -26.65 -13.50 16.28
CA SER A 73 -27.87 -14.02 16.91
C SER A 73 -28.07 -13.32 18.25
N PRO A 74 -28.93 -12.29 18.35
CA PRO A 74 -29.50 -11.88 19.61
C PRO A 74 -30.91 -12.47 19.74
N SER A 75 -31.10 -13.38 20.69
CA SER A 75 -32.44 -13.80 21.14
C SER A 75 -32.38 -13.99 22.64
N GLY A 76 -32.38 -12.86 23.36
CA GLY A 76 -32.61 -12.83 24.79
C GLY A 76 -34.04 -13.28 25.08
N SER A 77 -34.19 -14.30 25.92
CA SER A 77 -35.47 -14.69 26.52
C SER A 77 -35.32 -14.62 28.04
N SER A 78 -35.65 -13.47 28.61
CA SER A 78 -35.84 -13.31 30.05
C SER A 78 -37.31 -13.52 30.34
N TYR A 79 -37.70 -14.74 30.74
CA TYR A 79 -39.06 -15.03 31.19
C TYR A 79 -39.22 -14.49 32.62
N GLY A 80 -40.17 -13.57 32.81
CA GLY A 80 -40.48 -12.98 34.11
C GLY A 80 -41.08 -14.02 35.08
N SER A 81 -40.72 -13.91 36.35
CA SER A 81 -41.39 -14.61 37.45
C SER A 81 -41.85 -13.57 38.46
N SER A 82 -43.16 -13.33 38.47
CA SER A 82 -43.86 -12.64 39.55
C SER A 82 -44.14 -13.64 40.66
N SER A 83 -43.69 -13.37 41.88
CA SER A 83 -44.16 -14.08 43.06
C SER A 83 -44.21 -13.14 44.26
N SER A 84 -45.44 -12.99 44.78
CA SER A 84 -45.88 -12.47 46.08
C SER A 84 -45.56 -11.02 46.44
#